data_AF-A0A1E4NTZ8-F1
#
_entry.id   AF-A0A1E4NTZ8-F1
#
_cell.length_a   1.000
_cell.length_b   1.000
_cell.length_c   1.000
_cell.angle_alpha   90.00
_cell.angle_beta   90.00
_cell.angle_gamma   90.00
#
_symmetry.space_group_name_H-M   'P 1'
#
loop_
_entity.id
_entity.type
_entity.pdbx_description
1 polymer ?
#
loop_
_entity_poly.entity_id
_entity_poly.type
_entity_poly.pdbx_seq_one_letter_code
_entity_poly.pdbx_strand_id
1 'polypeptide(L)'
;MTRELLNYYEAIEKASADMLAAARAGNWDEVVKLESACVLLISQLKHAARQAPLDSDAAKAKSRIMQRILVNDAEIRHLAEPWLQDLDDTLAGRRKTLH
;
A
#
# COMPACT_ATOMS: atom_id res chain seq x y z
N MET A 1 7.41 -13.90 -20.47
CA MET A 1 6.05 -13.62 -20.00
C MET A 1 5.93 -13.67 -18.47
N THR A 2 6.30 -14.75 -17.77
CA THR A 2 6.21 -14.78 -16.29
C THR A 2 7.07 -13.72 -15.58
N ARG A 3 8.24 -13.42 -16.12
CA ARG A 3 9.18 -12.42 -15.57
C ARG A 3 8.63 -10.99 -15.66
N GLU A 4 7.88 -10.66 -16.70
CA GLU A 4 7.31 -9.31 -16.86
C GLU A 4 6.21 -9.05 -15.84
N LEU A 5 5.35 -10.03 -15.55
CA LEU A 5 4.34 -9.92 -14.51
C LEU A 5 4.95 -9.77 -13.12
N LEU A 6 6.02 -10.50 -12.83
CA LEU A 6 6.72 -10.36 -11.57
C LEU A 6 7.35 -8.98 -11.41
N ASN A 7 7.93 -8.43 -12.48
CA ASN A 7 8.47 -7.06 -12.49
C ASN A 7 7.38 -6.02 -12.14
N TYR A 8 6.15 -6.19 -12.62
CA TYR A 8 5.04 -5.31 -12.24
C TYR A 8 4.71 -5.41 -10.75
N TYR A 9 4.67 -6.62 -10.19
CA TYR A 9 4.45 -6.80 -8.76
C TYR A 9 5.57 -6.15 -7.93
N GLU A 10 6.83 -6.32 -8.32
CA GLU A 10 7.99 -5.70 -7.65
C GLU A 10 7.95 -4.17 -7.76
N ALA A 11 7.54 -3.63 -8.91
CA ALA A 11 7.38 -2.18 -9.08
C ALA A 11 6.27 -1.62 -8.18
N ILE A 12 5.14 -2.33 -8.04
CA ILE A 12 4.05 -1.94 -7.12
C ILE A 12 4.53 -2.02 -5.66
N GLU A 13 5.27 -3.06 -5.29
CA GLU A 13 5.85 -3.17 -3.95
C GLU A 13 6.77 -1.99 -3.63
N LYS A 14 7.63 -1.61 -4.57
CA LYS A 14 8.50 -0.44 -4.43
C LYS A 14 7.69 0.84 -4.26
N ALA A 15 6.69 1.08 -5.12
CA ALA A 15 5.84 2.25 -5.01
C ALA A 15 5.12 2.32 -3.65
N SER A 16 4.58 1.19 -3.17
CA SER A 16 3.94 1.09 -1.85
C SER A 16 4.92 1.35 -0.70
N ALA A 17 6.17 0.87 -0.79
CA ALA A 17 7.21 1.16 0.20
C ALA A 17 7.63 2.65 0.21
N ASP A 18 7.73 3.26 -0.98
CA ASP A 18 8.04 4.68 -1.13
C ASP A 18 6.89 5.55 -0.57
N MET A 19 5.63 5.15 -0.80
CA MET A 19 4.45 5.78 -0.18
C MET A 19 4.51 5.72 1.35
N LEU A 20 4.87 4.56 1.92
CA LEU A 20 5.00 4.41 3.37
C LEU A 20 6.12 5.29 3.93
N ALA A 21 7.26 5.38 3.24
CA ALA A 21 8.34 6.27 3.64
C ALA A 21 7.91 7.74 3.63
N ALA A 22 7.17 8.18 2.61
CA ALA A 22 6.60 9.51 2.52
C ALA A 22 5.58 9.78 3.64
N ALA A 23 4.69 8.82 3.93
CA ALA A 23 3.71 8.92 5.01
C ALA A 23 4.38 9.04 6.39
N ARG A 24 5.42 8.24 6.66
CA ARG A 24 6.23 8.33 7.89
C ARG A 24 6.94 9.68 8.04
N ALA A 25 7.31 10.31 6.93
CA ALA A 25 7.88 11.65 6.89
C ALA A 25 6.83 12.77 6.93
N GLY A 26 5.52 12.44 6.95
CA GLY A 26 4.42 13.41 6.92
C GLY A 26 4.24 14.12 5.57
N ASN A 27 4.89 13.63 4.50
CA ASN A 27 4.85 14.24 3.17
C ASN A 27 3.67 13.67 2.35
N TRP A 28 2.45 14.10 2.71
CA TRP A 28 1.22 13.58 2.10
C TRP A 28 1.05 13.93 0.62
N ASP A 29 1.59 15.06 0.18
CA ASP A 29 1.61 15.43 -1.25
C ASP A 29 2.40 14.38 -2.08
N GLU A 30 3.50 13.87 -1.52
CA GLU A 30 4.28 12.82 -2.17
C GLU A 30 3.55 11.47 -2.14
N VAL A 31 2.84 11.14 -1.06
CA VAL A 31 2.00 9.93 -0.98
C VAL A 31 0.97 9.93 -2.11
N VAL A 32 0.28 11.05 -2.36
CA VAL A 32 -0.73 11.19 -3.43
C VAL A 32 -0.11 11.08 -4.83
N LYS A 33 1.08 11.64 -5.04
CA LYS A 33 1.81 11.50 -6.31
C LYS A 33 2.18 10.04 -6.58
N LEU A 34 2.70 9.35 -5.57
CA LEU A 34 3.10 7.95 -5.67
C LEU A 34 1.89 7.01 -5.83
N GLU A 35 0.75 7.34 -5.22
CA GLU A 35 -0.52 6.62 -5.44
C GLU A 35 -0.90 6.61 -6.92
N SER A 36 -0.77 7.74 -7.61
CA SER A 36 -1.07 7.84 -9.05
C SER A 36 -0.17 6.90 -9.88
N ALA A 37 1.11 6.79 -9.53
CA ALA A 37 2.03 5.84 -10.17
C ALA A 37 1.61 4.39 -9.89
N CYS A 38 1.19 4.08 -8.66
CA CYS A 38 0.70 2.76 -8.26
C CYS A 38 -0.55 2.35 -9.05
N VAL A 39 -1.52 3.27 -9.23
CA VAL A 39 -2.74 3.05 -10.04
C VAL A 39 -2.40 2.66 -11.48
N LEU A 40 -1.44 3.36 -12.10
CA LEU A 40 -0.98 3.05 -13.46
C LEU A 40 -0.33 1.67 -13.55
N LEU A 41 0.55 1.33 -12.60
CA LEU A 41 1.21 0.02 -12.54
C LEU A 41 0.21 -1.13 -12.36
N ILE A 42 -0.79 -0.94 -11.49
CA ILE A 42 -1.87 -1.92 -11.27
C ILE A 42 -2.70 -2.11 -12.55
N SER A 43 -2.99 -1.03 -13.29
CA SER A 43 -3.70 -1.10 -14.57
C SER A 43 -2.93 -1.91 -15.61
N GLN A 44 -1.62 -1.63 -15.75
CA GLN A 44 -0.73 -2.35 -16.67
C GLN A 44 -0.60 -3.83 -16.28
N LEU A 45 -0.42 -4.12 -14.98
CA LEU A 45 -0.40 -5.48 -14.46
C LEU A 45 -1.69 -6.24 -14.80
N LYS A 46 -2.86 -5.64 -14.58
CA LYS A 46 -4.17 -6.25 -14.89
C LYS A 46 -4.29 -6.56 -16.39
N HIS A 47 -3.80 -5.67 -17.25
CA HIS A 47 -3.79 -5.90 -18.69
C HIS A 47 -2.86 -7.06 -19.07
N ALA A 48 -1.62 -7.05 -18.59
CA ALA A 48 -0.64 -8.09 -18.87
C ALA A 48 -1.08 -9.48 -18.36
N ALA A 49 -1.69 -9.53 -17.17
CA ALA A 49 -2.13 -10.79 -16.55
C ALA A 49 -3.28 -11.47 -17.32
N ARG A 50 -4.05 -10.73 -18.14
CA ARG A 50 -5.08 -11.30 -19.01
C ARG A 50 -4.49 -12.01 -20.23
N GLN A 51 -3.29 -11.63 -20.65
CA GLN A 51 -2.63 -12.17 -21.85
C GLN A 51 -1.83 -13.44 -21.55
N ALA A 52 -1.31 -13.59 -20.32
CA ALA A 52 -0.58 -14.78 -19.91
C ALA A 52 -0.75 -15.02 -18.39
N PRO A 53 -1.32 -16.15 -17.96
CA PRO A 53 -1.37 -16.51 -16.54
C PRO A 53 0.04 -16.76 -15.97
N LEU A 54 0.19 -16.58 -14.65
CA LEU A 54 1.41 -16.96 -13.93
C LEU A 54 1.51 -18.48 -13.78
N ASP A 55 2.73 -19.01 -13.81
CA ASP A 55 3.01 -20.39 -13.40
C ASP A 55 2.98 -20.53 -11.85
N SER A 56 3.04 -21.78 -11.36
CA SER A 56 2.89 -22.09 -9.94
C SER A 56 3.99 -21.50 -9.06
N ASP A 57 5.21 -21.33 -9.58
CA ASP A 57 6.32 -20.77 -8.82
C ASP A 57 6.19 -19.25 -8.69
N ALA A 58 5.77 -18.58 -9.76
CA ALA A 58 5.48 -17.16 -9.72
C ALA A 58 4.25 -16.81 -8.85
N ALA A 59 3.32 -17.75 -8.64
CA ALA A 59 2.19 -17.57 -7.72
C ALA A 59 2.64 -17.38 -6.25
N LYS A 60 3.67 -18.12 -5.80
CA LYS A 60 4.23 -17.96 -4.44
C LYS A 60 4.92 -16.61 -4.28
N ALA A 61 5.71 -16.20 -5.27
CA ALA A 61 6.39 -14.91 -5.27
C ALA A 61 5.38 -13.76 -5.24
N LYS A 62 4.34 -13.83 -6.08
CA LYS A 62 3.20 -12.89 -6.07
C LYS A 62 2.55 -12.78 -4.69
N SER A 63 2.25 -13.91 -4.05
CA SER A 63 1.59 -13.91 -2.73
C SER A 63 2.41 -13.15 -1.69
N ARG A 64 3.72 -13.42 -1.63
CA ARG A 64 4.65 -12.73 -0.73
C ARG A 64 4.74 -11.22 -1.02
N ILE A 65 4.79 -10.83 -2.30
CA ILE A 65 4.78 -9.42 -2.70
C ILE A 65 3.48 -8.73 -2.24
N MET A 66 2.34 -9.37 -2.49
CA MET A 66 1.03 -8.82 -2.11
C MET A 66 0.88 -8.61 -0.61
N GLN A 67 1.36 -9.55 0.21
CA GLN A 67 1.35 -9.39 1.67
C GLN A 67 2.13 -8.16 2.13
N ARG A 68 3.29 -7.89 1.52
CA ARG A 68 4.11 -6.71 1.85
C ARG A 68 3.43 -5.39 1.47
N ILE A 69 2.81 -5.35 0.29
CA ILE A 69 1.99 -4.21 -0.14
C ILE A 69 0.85 -3.95 0.87
N LEU A 70 0.12 -4.99 1.27
CA LEU A 70 -0.99 -4.86 2.21
C LEU A 70 -0.54 -4.38 3.60
N VAL A 71 0.63 -4.81 4.08
CA VAL A 71 1.22 -4.34 5.34
C VAL A 71 1.55 -2.85 5.25
N ASN A 72 2.19 -2.42 4.17
CA ASN A 72 2.51 -1.01 3.95
C ASN A 72 1.23 -0.15 3.89
N ASP A 73 0.22 -0.59 3.14
CA ASP A 73 -1.05 0.13 3.03
C ASP A 73 -1.78 0.24 4.37
N ALA A 74 -1.74 -0.80 5.19
CA ALA A 74 -2.32 -0.77 6.53
C ALA A 74 -1.63 0.28 7.42
N GLU A 75 -0.30 0.36 7.35
CA GLU A 75 0.46 1.35 8.10
C GLU A 75 0.23 2.77 7.58
N ILE A 76 0.16 2.99 6.27
CA ILE A 76 -0.19 4.29 5.68
C ILE A 76 -1.56 4.77 6.19
N ARG A 77 -2.58 3.89 6.20
CA ARG A 77 -3.91 4.25 6.74
C ARG A 77 -3.84 4.62 8.22
N HIS A 78 -3.09 3.86 9.01
CA HIS A 78 -2.90 4.17 10.42
C HIS A 78 -2.25 5.55 10.65
N LEU A 79 -1.28 5.92 9.81
CA LEU A 79 -0.62 7.22 9.85
C LEU A 79 -1.51 8.37 9.35
N ALA A 80 -2.44 8.11 8.42
CA ALA A 80 -3.34 9.10 7.85
C ALA A 80 -4.55 9.41 8.74
N GLU A 81 -4.94 8.47 9.60
CA GLU A 81 -6.15 8.54 10.42
C GLU A 81 -5.88 8.48 11.95
N PRO A 82 -4.89 9.21 12.52
CA PRO A 82 -4.62 9.15 13.97
C PRO A 82 -5.78 9.71 14.79
N TRP A 83 -6.53 10.65 14.22
CA TRP A 83 -7.70 11.26 14.84
C TRP A 83 -8.88 10.28 15.03
N LEU A 84 -8.89 9.13 14.36
CA LEU A 84 -9.92 8.10 14.56
C LEU A 84 -9.78 7.47 15.95
N GLN A 85 -8.55 7.23 16.41
CA GLN A 85 -8.27 6.78 17.78
C GLN A 85 -8.64 7.85 18.81
N ASP A 86 -8.29 9.11 18.55
CA ASP A 86 -8.65 10.22 19.44
C ASP A 86 -10.17 10.42 19.54
N LEU A 87 -10.91 10.20 18.44
CA LEU A 87 -12.37 10.24 18.41
C LEU A 87 -12.96 9.08 19.20
N ASP A 88 -12.45 7.85 19.01
CA ASP A 88 -12.86 6.67 19.80
C ASP A 88 -12.63 6.89 21.30
N ASP A 89 -11.50 7.47 21.71
CA ASP A 89 -11.22 7.76 23.12
C ASP A 89 -12.06 8.91 23.67
N THR A 90 -12.42 9.89 22.83
CA THR A 90 -13.34 10.97 23.22
C THR A 90 -14.77 10.44 23.38
N LEU A 91 -15.24 9.61 22.44
CA LEU A 91 -16.59 9.00 22.47
C LEU A 91 -16.71 7.91 23.55
N ALA A 92 -15.64 7.19 23.85
CA ALA A 92 -15.58 6.22 24.95
C ALA A 92 -15.40 6.89 26.33
N GLY A 93 -15.36 8.23 26.41
CA GLY A 93 -15.24 8.98 27.66
C GLY A 93 -13.90 8.84 28.37
N ARG A 94 -12.84 8.40 27.67
CA ARG A 94 -11.50 8.16 28.23
C ARG A 94 -10.59 9.39 28.22
N ARG A 95 -11.02 10.49 27.59
CA ARG A 95 -10.26 11.74 27.57
C ARG A 95 -10.27 12.35 28.98
N LYS A 96 -9.17 12.16 29.73
CA LYS A 96 -8.91 12.96 30.93
C LYS A 96 -8.81 14.42 30.49
N THR A 97 -9.79 15.21 30.90
CA THR A 97 -9.69 16.67 30.86
C THR A 97 -8.43 17.07 31.62
N LEU A 98 -7.38 17.46 30.90
CA LEU A 98 -6.28 18.20 31.50
C LEU A 98 -6.84 19.58 31.86
N HIS A 99 -6.85 19.85 33.17
CA HIS A 99 -7.26 21.11 33.80
C HIS A 99 -6.35 22.27 33.41
#